data_AF-A0A1Q8TPM5-F1
#
_entry.id   AF-A0A1Q8TPM5-F1
#
_cell.length_a   1.000
_cell.length_b   1.000
_cell.length_c   1.000
_cell.angle_alpha   90.00
_cell.angle_beta   90.00
_cell.angle_gamma   90.00
#
_symmetry.space_group_name_H-M   'P 1'
#
loop_
_entity.id
_entity.type
_entity.pdbx_description
1 polymer ?
#
loop_
_entity_poly.entity_id
_entity_poly.type
_entity_poly.pdbx_seq_one_letter_code
_entity_poly.pdbx_strand_id
1 'polypeptide(L)'
;MDHISWSDPDQVSRALGVFESMLRVYRTVVESSYSTENETPQQRWAKKLEEARREFEYDGYQITDRLRIFGSAESRPDHEMADAQLYAEALRLLRHARNQMERLPSTTREKPEPEIRDVLLVALGAAFAGRCTAESQNGAGRTDLLLRIGDRNVLVGECKIWSGSTKFRERDIPQLLGYLTRYDRYAVIPLFIRMARPEEIVEKAAKELAEHPRCISAAMPDHENRQYTFVFRSRSATPWEVEVALIPFVIE
;
A
#
# COMPACT_ATOMS: atom_id res chain seq x y z
N MET A 1 -8.69 -2.01 -46.30
CA MET A 1 -8.83 -2.46 -44.90
C MET A 1 -7.86 -1.64 -44.11
N ASP A 2 -8.34 -0.74 -43.25
CA ASP A 2 -7.45 0.07 -42.43
C ASP A 2 -6.76 -0.87 -41.43
N HIS A 3 -5.46 -1.07 -41.64
CA HIS A 3 -4.64 -1.86 -40.75
C HIS A 3 -4.39 -1.04 -39.48
N ILE A 4 -4.62 -1.63 -38.30
CA ILE A 4 -4.26 -0.98 -37.04
C ILE A 4 -2.74 -0.81 -37.03
N SER A 5 -2.30 0.44 -37.05
CA SER A 5 -0.92 0.83 -36.83
C SER A 5 -0.67 0.92 -35.33
N TRP A 6 0.08 -0.01 -34.79
CA TRP A 6 0.49 -0.01 -33.37
C TRP A 6 1.46 1.12 -33.01
N SER A 7 1.89 1.92 -34.00
CA SER A 7 2.66 3.16 -33.81
C SER A 7 1.79 4.43 -33.77
N ASP A 8 0.48 4.33 -34.04
CA ASP A 8 -0.46 5.46 -33.94
C ASP A 8 -1.16 5.44 -32.56
N PRO A 9 -0.88 6.41 -31.67
CA PRO A 9 -1.43 6.44 -30.32
C PRO A 9 -2.97 6.44 -30.28
N ASP A 10 -3.63 7.07 -31.25
CA ASP A 10 -5.10 7.14 -31.28
C ASP A 10 -5.70 5.79 -31.69
N GLN A 11 -5.03 5.05 -32.57
CA GLN A 11 -5.44 3.69 -32.95
C GLN A 11 -5.22 2.70 -31.80
N VAL A 12 -4.09 2.83 -31.10
CA VAL A 12 -3.79 2.03 -29.90
C VAL A 12 -4.83 2.30 -28.81
N SER A 13 -5.12 3.57 -28.51
CA SER A 13 -6.13 3.95 -27.50
C SER A 13 -7.52 3.37 -27.81
N ARG A 14 -7.97 3.42 -29.07
CA ARG A 14 -9.21 2.77 -29.49
C ARG A 14 -9.17 1.25 -29.33
N ALA A 15 -8.05 0.61 -29.69
CA ALA A 15 -7.87 -0.82 -29.53
C ALA A 15 -7.92 -1.25 -28.05
N LEU A 16 -7.26 -0.50 -27.16
CA LEU A 16 -7.33 -0.72 -25.72
C LEU A 16 -8.77 -0.66 -25.21
N GLY A 17 -9.56 0.34 -25.61
CA GLY A 17 -10.98 0.43 -25.25
C GLY A 17 -11.83 -0.78 -25.69
N VAL A 18 -11.48 -1.40 -26.82
CA VAL A 18 -12.11 -2.66 -27.27
C VAL A 18 -11.70 -3.82 -26.36
N PHE A 19 -10.41 -3.96 -26.05
CA PHE A 19 -9.92 -5.00 -25.13
C PHE A 19 -10.54 -4.88 -23.72
N GLU A 20 -10.65 -3.66 -23.18
CA GLU A 20 -11.34 -3.40 -21.92
C GLU A 20 -12.80 -3.89 -21.95
N SER A 21 -13.49 -3.69 -23.08
CA SER A 21 -14.86 -4.15 -23.28
C SER A 21 -14.94 -5.67 -23.37
N MET A 22 -13.99 -6.30 -24.06
CA MET A 22 -13.87 -7.75 -24.14
C MET A 22 -13.60 -8.37 -22.77
N LEU A 23 -12.74 -7.76 -21.94
CA LEU A 23 -12.47 -8.24 -20.58
C LEU A 23 -13.72 -8.21 -19.70
N ARG A 24 -14.58 -7.18 -19.83
CA ARG A 24 -15.87 -7.10 -19.10
C ARG A 24 -16.82 -8.23 -19.50
N VAL A 25 -16.92 -8.52 -20.80
CA VAL A 25 -17.72 -9.65 -21.29
C VAL A 25 -17.12 -10.97 -20.81
N TYR A 26 -15.80 -11.13 -20.93
CA TYR A 26 -15.10 -12.34 -20.53
C TYR A 26 -15.25 -12.65 -19.04
N ARG A 27 -15.20 -11.63 -18.17
CA ARG A 27 -15.52 -11.76 -16.74
C ARG A 27 -16.88 -12.41 -16.52
N THR A 28 -17.90 -11.92 -17.21
CA THR A 28 -19.27 -12.43 -17.08
C THR A 28 -19.34 -13.91 -17.47
N VAL A 29 -18.62 -14.30 -18.53
CA VAL A 29 -18.53 -15.69 -19.00
C VAL A 29 -17.82 -16.58 -17.97
N VAL A 30 -16.70 -16.13 -17.40
CA VAL A 30 -15.91 -16.90 -16.42
C VAL A 30 -16.66 -17.04 -15.08
N GLU A 31 -17.30 -15.97 -14.60
CA GLU A 31 -18.07 -16.01 -13.35
C GLU A 31 -19.33 -16.89 -13.51
N SER A 32 -19.93 -16.93 -14.70
CA SER A 32 -21.13 -17.75 -14.99
C SER A 32 -20.81 -19.20 -15.35
N SER A 33 -19.53 -19.57 -15.54
CA SER A 33 -19.16 -20.93 -15.94
C SER A 33 -19.34 -21.93 -14.79
N TYR A 34 -19.77 -23.14 -15.13
CA TYR A 34 -19.85 -24.24 -14.19
C TYR A 34 -18.44 -24.75 -13.84
N SER A 35 -18.17 -24.96 -12.55
CA SER A 35 -16.91 -25.54 -12.07
C SER A 35 -17.18 -26.70 -11.13
N THR A 36 -16.41 -27.77 -11.28
CA THR A 36 -16.39 -28.94 -10.38
C THR A 36 -15.40 -28.78 -9.23
N GLU A 37 -14.56 -27.74 -9.27
CA GLU A 37 -13.61 -27.40 -8.21
C GLU A 37 -14.29 -26.54 -7.14
N ASN A 38 -13.81 -26.61 -5.89
CA ASN A 38 -14.26 -25.79 -4.74
C ASN A 38 -13.86 -24.30 -4.86
N GLU A 39 -13.81 -23.76 -6.08
CA GLU A 39 -13.47 -22.37 -6.38
C GLU A 39 -14.73 -21.54 -6.63
N THR A 40 -14.86 -20.42 -5.92
CA THR A 40 -15.92 -19.43 -6.16
C THR A 40 -15.79 -18.80 -7.55
N PRO A 41 -16.89 -18.28 -8.14
CA PRO A 41 -16.84 -17.51 -9.39
C PRO A 41 -15.79 -16.39 -9.38
N GLN A 42 -15.65 -15.69 -8.26
CA GLN A 42 -14.71 -14.60 -8.08
C GLN A 42 -13.25 -15.09 -8.07
N GLN A 43 -12.98 -16.25 -7.47
CA GLN A 43 -11.64 -16.87 -7.48
C GLN A 43 -11.24 -17.31 -8.90
N ARG A 44 -12.17 -17.92 -9.65
CA ARG A 44 -11.93 -18.28 -11.06
C ARG A 44 -11.62 -17.06 -11.91
N TRP A 45 -12.40 -15.99 -11.72
CA TRP A 45 -12.14 -14.73 -12.40
C TRP A 45 -10.78 -14.14 -12.03
N ALA A 46 -10.43 -14.11 -10.73
CA ALA A 46 -9.15 -13.59 -10.27
C ALA A 46 -7.96 -14.32 -10.94
N LYS A 47 -8.04 -15.66 -11.06
CA LYS A 47 -7.03 -16.47 -11.75
C LYS A 47 -6.92 -16.11 -13.24
N LYS A 48 -8.04 -15.96 -13.93
CA LYS A 48 -8.07 -15.56 -15.36
C LYS A 48 -7.61 -14.13 -15.60
N LEU A 49 -7.95 -13.21 -14.70
CA LEU A 49 -7.48 -11.84 -14.77
C LEU A 49 -5.96 -11.77 -14.54
N GLU A 50 -5.41 -12.59 -13.65
CA GLU A 50 -3.97 -12.68 -13.43
C GLU A 50 -3.22 -13.25 -14.65
N GLU A 51 -3.79 -14.26 -15.32
CA GLU A 51 -3.27 -14.72 -16.62
C GLU A 51 -3.23 -13.58 -17.65
N ALA A 52 -4.33 -12.83 -17.80
CA ALA A 52 -4.40 -11.71 -18.73
C ALA A 52 -3.44 -10.57 -18.37
N ARG A 53 -3.28 -10.26 -17.07
CA ARG A 53 -2.34 -9.22 -16.60
C ARG A 53 -0.91 -9.54 -17.03
N ARG A 54 -0.48 -10.80 -16.94
CA ARG A 54 0.87 -11.23 -17.34
C ARG A 54 1.13 -11.06 -18.84
N GLU A 55 0.14 -11.41 -19.67
CA GLU A 55 0.25 -11.25 -21.12
C GLU A 55 0.37 -9.75 -21.51
N PHE A 56 -0.46 -8.90 -20.91
CA PHE A 56 -0.40 -7.46 -21.20
C PHE A 56 0.86 -6.79 -20.64
N GLU A 57 1.37 -7.27 -19.51
CA GLU A 57 2.61 -6.74 -18.93
C GLU A 57 3.83 -7.02 -19.83
N TYR A 58 3.83 -8.14 -20.57
CA TYR A 58 4.88 -8.44 -21.57
C TYR A 58 5.02 -7.34 -22.62
N ASP A 59 3.89 -6.79 -23.07
CA ASP A 59 3.83 -5.69 -24.04
C ASP A 59 3.89 -4.30 -23.39
N GLY A 60 4.19 -4.25 -22.09
CA GLY A 60 4.34 -3.00 -21.34
C GLY A 60 3.01 -2.36 -20.95
N TYR A 61 1.91 -3.08 -20.91
CA TYR A 61 0.60 -2.58 -20.47
C TYR A 61 0.20 -3.11 -19.10
N GLN A 62 -0.68 -2.41 -18.40
CA GLN A 62 -1.25 -2.83 -17.12
C GLN A 62 -2.76 -2.92 -17.19
N ILE A 63 -3.32 -3.96 -16.58
CA ILE A 63 -4.77 -4.12 -16.41
C ILE A 63 -5.16 -3.90 -14.95
N THR A 64 -6.12 -3.02 -14.73
CA THR A 64 -6.73 -2.74 -13.40
C THR A 64 -7.79 -3.78 -13.02
N ASP A 65 -8.21 -3.87 -11.75
CA ASP A 65 -9.38 -4.70 -11.39
C ASP A 65 -10.70 -4.15 -11.98
N ARG A 66 -10.71 -2.87 -12.36
CA ARG A 66 -11.79 -2.24 -13.14
C ARG A 66 -11.71 -2.51 -14.64
N LEU A 67 -10.75 -3.34 -15.06
CA LEU A 67 -10.56 -3.81 -16.44
C LEU A 67 -10.26 -2.68 -17.43
N ARG A 68 -9.60 -1.65 -16.92
CA ARG A 68 -8.97 -0.58 -17.69
C ARG A 68 -7.51 -0.93 -18.02
N ILE A 69 -7.04 -0.57 -19.21
CA ILE A 69 -5.71 -0.92 -19.74
C ILE A 69 -4.91 0.34 -20.05
N PHE A 70 -3.63 0.39 -19.65
CA PHE A 70 -2.76 1.57 -19.81
C PHE A 70 -1.34 1.17 -20.10
N GLY A 71 -0.59 2.04 -20.78
CA GLY A 71 0.86 1.86 -20.86
C GLY A 71 1.49 1.92 -19.48
N SER A 72 2.46 1.06 -19.19
CA SER A 72 3.19 1.03 -17.91
C SER A 72 3.96 2.31 -17.63
N ALA A 73 4.15 3.17 -18.65
CA ALA A 73 4.74 4.50 -18.54
C ALA A 73 3.69 5.62 -18.49
N GLU A 74 2.41 5.35 -18.73
CA GLU A 74 1.33 6.33 -18.56
C GLU A 74 1.01 6.46 -17.07
N SER A 75 1.62 7.46 -16.43
CA SER A 75 1.16 8.00 -15.15
C SER A 75 -0.33 8.35 -15.24
N ARG A 76 -1.08 8.14 -14.15
CA ARG A 76 -2.48 8.56 -14.02
C ARG A 76 -2.56 9.69 -12.99
N PRO A 77 -2.37 10.95 -13.40
CA PRO A 77 -2.22 12.06 -12.44
C PRO A 77 -3.46 12.27 -11.58
N ASP A 78 -4.64 11.95 -12.10
CA ASP A 78 -5.92 11.98 -11.39
C ASP A 78 -5.97 10.93 -10.27
N HIS A 79 -5.53 9.70 -10.57
CA HIS A 79 -5.42 8.63 -9.59
C HIS A 79 -4.33 8.93 -8.57
N GLU A 80 -3.17 9.41 -9.00
CA GLU A 80 -2.07 9.80 -8.10
C GLU A 80 -2.49 10.91 -7.14
N MET A 81 -3.17 11.95 -7.64
CA MET A 81 -3.70 13.01 -6.79
C MET A 81 -4.78 12.49 -5.82
N ALA A 82 -5.68 11.61 -6.30
CA ALA A 82 -6.67 11.00 -5.43
C ALA A 82 -6.04 10.07 -4.37
N ASP A 83 -5.02 9.30 -4.73
CA ASP A 83 -4.31 8.40 -3.82
C ASP A 83 -3.51 9.18 -2.80
N ALA A 84 -2.85 10.28 -3.19
CA ALA A 84 -2.21 11.20 -2.27
C ALA A 84 -3.19 11.79 -1.25
N GLN A 85 -4.40 12.19 -1.69
CA GLN A 85 -5.44 12.71 -0.80
C GLN A 85 -5.95 11.64 0.18
N LEU A 86 -6.22 10.43 -0.31
CA LEU A 86 -6.69 9.32 0.52
C LEU A 86 -5.60 8.86 1.50
N TYR A 87 -4.34 8.83 1.08
CA TYR A 87 -3.20 8.56 1.94
C TYR A 87 -3.07 9.62 3.05
N ALA A 88 -3.14 10.91 2.70
CA ALA A 88 -3.11 11.99 3.67
C ALA A 88 -4.26 11.90 4.68
N GLU A 89 -5.45 11.49 4.23
CA GLU A 89 -6.58 11.20 5.11
C GLU A 89 -6.31 10.01 6.03
N ALA A 90 -5.76 8.91 5.52
CA ALA A 90 -5.40 7.75 6.31
C ALA A 90 -4.36 8.10 7.39
N LEU A 91 -3.31 8.86 7.05
CA LEU A 91 -2.33 9.34 8.03
C LEU A 91 -2.99 10.24 9.08
N ARG A 92 -3.91 11.13 8.68
CA ARG A 92 -4.68 11.98 9.62
C ARG A 92 -5.46 11.13 10.61
N LEU A 93 -6.12 10.06 10.15
CA LEU A 93 -6.86 9.14 11.00
C LEU A 93 -5.94 8.37 11.95
N LEU A 94 -4.77 7.91 11.49
CA LEU A 94 -3.77 7.26 12.33
C LEU A 94 -3.26 8.20 13.45
N ARG A 95 -2.99 9.48 13.14
CA ARG A 95 -2.63 10.47 14.16
C ARG A 95 -3.76 10.73 15.17
N HIS A 96 -5.02 10.72 14.72
CA HIS A 96 -6.16 10.81 15.63
C HIS A 96 -6.30 9.59 16.52
N ALA A 97 -6.15 8.38 15.96
CA ALA A 97 -6.15 7.13 16.71
C ALA A 97 -5.03 7.13 17.76
N ARG A 98 -3.83 7.59 17.39
CA ARG A 98 -2.73 7.78 18.34
C ARG A 98 -3.12 8.65 19.53
N ASN A 99 -3.66 9.84 19.26
CA ASN A 99 -4.07 10.76 20.33
C ASN A 99 -5.11 10.13 21.28
N GLN A 100 -5.99 9.27 20.78
CA GLN A 100 -6.95 8.56 21.62
C GLN A 100 -6.30 7.45 22.44
N MET A 101 -5.37 6.69 21.84
CA MET A 101 -4.63 5.62 22.53
C MET A 101 -3.78 6.18 23.67
N GLU A 102 -3.12 7.32 23.46
CA GLU A 102 -2.34 8.02 24.50
C GLU A 102 -3.21 8.52 25.66
N ARG A 103 -4.49 8.86 25.40
CA ARG A 103 -5.46 9.25 26.43
C ARG A 103 -6.09 8.06 27.16
N LEU A 104 -6.08 6.88 26.53
CA LEU A 104 -6.69 5.66 27.03
C LEU A 104 -5.69 4.50 27.04
N PRO A 105 -4.57 4.61 27.78
CA PRO A 105 -3.47 3.66 27.70
C PRO A 105 -3.85 2.23 28.13
N SER A 106 -4.89 2.07 28.96
CA SER A 106 -5.46 0.75 29.30
C SER A 106 -5.91 -0.05 28.07
N THR A 107 -6.17 0.61 26.95
CA THR A 107 -6.57 -0.02 25.69
C THR A 107 -5.42 -0.73 25.01
N THR A 108 -4.15 -0.36 25.26
CA THR A 108 -3.00 -0.79 24.43
C THR A 108 -1.75 -1.18 25.22
N ARG A 109 -1.61 -0.78 26.48
CA ARG A 109 -0.40 -0.95 27.32
C ARG A 109 0.21 -2.36 27.29
N GLU A 110 -0.62 -3.38 27.45
CA GLU A 110 -0.15 -4.78 27.53
C GLU A 110 -0.42 -5.58 26.24
N LYS A 111 -0.97 -4.92 25.21
CA LYS A 111 -1.43 -5.58 24.01
C LYS A 111 -0.30 -5.86 23.03
N PRO A 112 -0.16 -7.09 22.49
CA PRO A 112 0.82 -7.36 21.45
C PRO A 112 0.50 -6.59 20.15
N GLU A 113 1.51 -6.46 19.29
CA GLU A 113 1.42 -5.71 18.02
C GLU A 113 0.17 -6.01 17.18
N PRO A 114 -0.29 -7.27 17.00
CA PRO A 114 -1.50 -7.57 16.22
C PRO A 114 -2.77 -6.97 16.83
N GLU A 115 -2.89 -6.97 18.16
CA GLU A 115 -4.07 -6.40 18.81
C GLU A 115 -4.09 -4.87 18.74
N ILE A 116 -2.92 -4.23 18.79
CA ILE A 116 -2.81 -2.77 18.62
C ILE A 116 -3.11 -2.38 17.17
N ARG A 117 -2.59 -3.14 16.20
CA ARG A 117 -2.94 -2.99 14.79
C ARG A 117 -4.44 -3.09 14.57
N ASP A 118 -5.13 -4.03 15.22
CA ASP A 118 -6.58 -4.18 15.06
C ASP A 118 -7.36 -2.94 15.52
N VAL A 119 -6.85 -2.19 16.52
CA VAL A 119 -7.40 -0.87 16.89
C VAL A 119 -7.26 0.13 15.74
N LEU A 120 -6.10 0.18 15.09
CA LEU A 120 -5.88 1.05 13.93
C LEU A 120 -6.75 0.62 12.73
N LEU A 121 -6.91 -0.70 12.54
CA LEU A 121 -7.76 -1.28 11.50
C LEU A 121 -9.23 -0.86 11.70
N VAL A 122 -9.73 -0.85 12.93
CA VAL A 122 -11.10 -0.37 13.23
C VAL A 122 -11.25 1.09 12.84
N ALA A 123 -10.28 1.95 13.19
CA ALA A 123 -10.32 3.37 12.84
C ALA A 123 -10.29 3.61 11.32
N LEU A 124 -9.38 2.94 10.61
CA LEU A 124 -9.28 3.04 9.15
C LEU A 124 -10.50 2.40 8.46
N GLY A 125 -10.96 1.25 8.95
CA GLY A 125 -12.13 0.54 8.45
C GLY A 125 -13.40 1.38 8.57
N ALA A 126 -13.59 2.09 9.68
CA ALA A 126 -14.73 2.99 9.85
C ALA A 126 -14.73 4.13 8.82
N ALA A 127 -13.57 4.73 8.55
CA ALA A 127 -13.47 5.85 7.61
C ALA A 127 -13.55 5.40 6.14
N PHE A 128 -12.96 4.25 5.81
CA PHE A 128 -12.86 3.78 4.43
C PHE A 128 -13.89 2.69 4.07
N ALA A 129 -14.94 2.53 4.88
CA ALA A 129 -16.01 1.54 4.72
C ALA A 129 -15.47 0.10 4.57
N GLY A 130 -14.58 -0.30 5.48
CA GLY A 130 -14.01 -1.66 5.56
C GLY A 130 -12.96 -1.98 4.51
N ARG A 131 -12.51 -0.99 3.72
CA ARG A 131 -11.51 -1.21 2.65
C ARG A 131 -10.07 -1.30 3.13
N CYS A 132 -9.82 -1.06 4.41
CA CYS A 132 -8.55 -1.38 5.03
C CYS A 132 -8.62 -2.80 5.59
N THR A 133 -7.65 -3.64 5.24
CA THR A 133 -7.56 -5.04 5.68
C THR A 133 -6.27 -5.27 6.46
N ALA A 134 -6.29 -6.20 7.40
CA ALA A 134 -5.10 -6.65 8.12
C ALA A 134 -4.52 -7.92 7.53
N GLU A 135 -3.25 -8.22 7.83
CA GLU A 135 -2.58 -9.49 7.48
C GLU A 135 -2.72 -9.81 5.98
N SER A 136 -2.64 -8.77 5.15
CA SER A 136 -2.98 -8.85 3.74
C SER A 136 -1.75 -9.22 2.92
N GLN A 137 -1.93 -10.16 1.97
CA GLN A 137 -0.87 -10.48 1.03
C GLN A 137 -0.60 -9.28 0.12
N ASN A 138 0.66 -8.85 0.05
CA ASN A 138 1.12 -7.82 -0.87
C ASN A 138 2.49 -8.22 -1.43
N GLY A 139 2.59 -8.31 -2.76
CA GLY A 139 3.77 -8.87 -3.41
C GLY A 139 4.11 -10.28 -2.88
N ALA A 140 5.35 -10.45 -2.41
CA ALA A 140 5.86 -11.72 -1.90
C ALA A 140 5.63 -11.95 -0.40
N GLY A 141 4.91 -11.05 0.29
CA GLY A 141 4.77 -11.10 1.73
C GLY A 141 3.43 -10.65 2.25
N ARG A 142 3.37 -10.38 3.54
CA ARG A 142 2.14 -10.03 4.25
C ARG A 142 2.36 -8.76 5.06
N THR A 143 1.53 -7.76 4.81
CA THR A 143 1.58 -6.47 5.50
C THR A 143 0.52 -6.40 6.59
N ASP A 144 0.82 -5.64 7.65
CA ASP A 144 -0.10 -5.45 8.77
C ASP A 144 -1.35 -4.66 8.37
N LEU A 145 -1.23 -3.65 7.52
CA LEU A 145 -2.35 -2.82 7.06
C LEU A 145 -2.27 -2.64 5.54
N LEU A 146 -3.36 -2.89 4.84
CA LEU A 146 -3.48 -2.58 3.41
C LEU A 146 -4.77 -1.83 3.16
N LEU A 147 -4.68 -0.57 2.72
CA LEU A 147 -5.84 0.19 2.25
C LEU A 147 -5.90 0.11 0.73
N ARG A 148 -6.99 -0.46 0.22
CA ARG A 148 -7.19 -0.61 -1.23
C ARG A 148 -8.48 0.04 -1.71
N ILE A 149 -8.37 0.93 -2.69
CA ILE A 149 -9.51 1.61 -3.31
C ILE A 149 -9.63 1.15 -4.77
N GLY A 150 -10.56 0.23 -5.01
CA GLY A 150 -10.61 -0.49 -6.29
C GLY A 150 -9.42 -1.44 -6.38
N ASP A 151 -8.55 -1.21 -7.36
CA ASP A 151 -7.33 -1.98 -7.61
C ASP A 151 -6.06 -1.27 -7.16
N ARG A 152 -6.20 -0.10 -6.53
CA ARG A 152 -5.08 0.78 -6.17
C ARG A 152 -4.71 0.59 -4.71
N ASN A 153 -3.43 0.33 -4.46
CA ASN A 153 -2.89 0.30 -3.11
C ASN A 153 -2.62 1.73 -2.66
N VAL A 154 -3.49 2.23 -1.78
CA VAL A 154 -3.44 3.62 -1.29
C VAL A 154 -2.52 3.73 -0.09
N LEU A 155 -2.38 2.67 0.70
CA LEU A 155 -1.50 2.63 1.86
C LEU A 155 -1.08 1.20 2.16
N VAL A 156 0.22 0.99 2.34
CA VAL A 156 0.80 -0.22 2.95
C VAL A 156 1.35 0.15 4.33
N GLY A 157 0.89 -0.51 5.39
CA GLY A 157 1.30 -0.22 6.76
C GLY A 157 1.97 -1.41 7.43
N GLU A 158 3.13 -1.17 8.03
CA GLU A 158 3.86 -2.18 8.81
C GLU A 158 3.94 -1.70 10.26
N CYS A 159 3.15 -2.32 11.14
CA CYS A 159 3.09 -1.98 12.55
C CYS A 159 4.32 -2.51 13.27
N LYS A 160 4.91 -1.72 14.18
CA LYS A 160 6.12 -2.15 14.90
C LYS A 160 6.12 -1.72 16.36
N ILE A 161 6.34 -2.66 17.28
CA ILE A 161 6.77 -2.32 18.65
C ILE A 161 8.29 -2.08 18.65
N TRP A 162 8.70 -0.88 19.09
CA TRP A 162 10.11 -0.55 19.20
C TRP A 162 10.84 -1.50 20.16
N SER A 163 11.93 -2.09 19.67
CA SER A 163 12.80 -3.00 20.44
C SER A 163 14.29 -2.73 20.24
N GLY A 164 14.63 -1.56 19.68
CA GLY A 164 16.01 -1.07 19.50
C GLY A 164 16.40 -0.82 18.05
N SER A 165 17.39 0.07 17.85
CA SER A 165 17.84 0.53 16.54
C SER A 165 18.32 -0.60 15.62
N THR A 166 19.08 -1.56 16.13
CA THR A 166 19.62 -2.68 15.33
C THR A 166 18.49 -3.47 14.66
N LYS A 167 17.49 -3.89 15.43
CA LYS A 167 16.35 -4.64 14.88
C LYS A 167 15.56 -3.78 13.89
N PHE A 168 15.35 -2.52 14.21
CA PHE A 168 14.62 -1.60 13.35
C PHE A 168 15.32 -1.42 11.98
N ARG A 169 16.63 -1.21 11.98
CA ARG A 169 17.47 -1.05 10.78
C ARG A 169 17.58 -2.33 9.97
N GLU A 170 17.87 -3.46 10.62
CA GLU A 170 18.25 -4.71 9.94
C GLU A 170 17.07 -5.59 9.57
N ARG A 171 15.92 -5.42 10.24
CA ARG A 171 14.73 -6.24 10.03
C ARG A 171 13.50 -5.43 9.65
N ASP A 172 13.13 -4.44 10.45
CA ASP A 172 11.80 -3.83 10.33
C ASP A 172 11.68 -2.95 9.07
N ILE A 173 12.68 -2.09 8.78
CA ILE A 173 12.74 -1.31 7.53
C ILE A 173 12.84 -2.25 6.30
N PRO A 174 13.75 -3.25 6.25
CA PRO A 174 13.81 -4.21 5.15
C PRO A 174 12.53 -5.04 4.95
N GLN A 175 11.79 -5.33 6.02
CA GLN A 175 10.52 -6.03 5.97
C GLN A 175 9.48 -5.22 5.21
N LEU A 176 9.23 -3.96 5.62
CA LEU A 176 8.34 -3.05 4.89
C LEU A 176 8.74 -2.96 3.42
N LEU A 177 10.00 -2.61 3.14
CA LEU A 177 10.50 -2.44 1.77
C LEU A 177 10.47 -3.72 0.93
N GLY A 178 10.45 -4.90 1.57
CA GLY A 178 10.37 -6.20 0.91
C GLY A 178 8.97 -6.56 0.43
N TYR A 179 7.93 -5.94 1.00
CA TYR A 179 6.54 -6.22 0.65
C TYR A 179 5.96 -5.23 -0.34
N LEU A 180 6.68 -4.14 -0.65
CA LEU A 180 6.26 -3.14 -1.62
C LEU A 180 6.39 -3.66 -3.06
N THR A 181 5.38 -3.37 -3.85
CA THR A 181 5.26 -3.62 -5.28
C THR A 181 5.23 -2.31 -6.05
N ARG A 182 5.36 -2.35 -7.38
CA ARG A 182 5.29 -1.16 -8.25
C ARG A 182 4.00 -0.33 -8.10
N TYR A 183 2.96 -0.91 -7.50
CA TYR A 183 1.68 -0.26 -7.22
C TYR A 183 1.67 0.52 -5.91
N ASP A 184 2.69 0.33 -5.07
CA ASP A 184 2.77 0.92 -3.73
C ASP A 184 3.61 2.19 -3.79
N ARG A 185 2.94 3.34 -3.71
CA ARG A 185 3.56 4.67 -3.67
C ARG A 185 3.60 5.28 -2.26
N TYR A 186 2.82 4.73 -1.35
CA TYR A 186 2.60 5.27 -0.02
C TYR A 186 2.63 4.17 1.03
N ALA A 187 3.42 4.38 2.07
CA ALA A 187 3.56 3.45 3.17
C ALA A 187 3.61 4.16 4.52
N VAL A 188 3.31 3.42 5.59
CA VAL A 188 3.38 3.93 6.96
C VAL A 188 4.00 2.91 7.91
N ILE A 189 4.77 3.39 8.87
CA ILE A 189 5.23 2.64 10.04
C ILE A 189 4.58 3.25 11.28
N PRO A 190 3.47 2.69 11.78
CA PRO A 190 2.99 2.94 13.13
C PRO A 190 4.00 2.33 14.12
N LEU A 191 4.79 3.18 14.77
CA LEU A 191 5.82 2.75 15.71
C LEU A 191 5.32 2.89 17.15
N PHE A 192 5.07 1.77 17.81
CA PHE A 192 4.59 1.72 19.18
C PHE A 192 5.76 1.73 20.18
N ILE A 193 5.68 2.62 21.17
CA ILE A 193 6.73 2.90 22.15
C ILE A 193 6.17 2.66 23.56
N ARG A 194 6.82 1.76 24.31
CA ARG A 194 6.47 1.37 25.71
C ARG A 194 7.53 1.76 26.73
N MET A 195 8.49 2.60 26.34
CA MET A 195 9.68 2.86 27.13
C MET A 195 9.71 4.32 27.59
N ALA A 196 10.30 4.52 28.77
CA ALA A 196 10.57 5.85 29.29
C ALA A 196 11.43 6.63 28.28
N ARG A 197 11.06 7.89 28.00
CA ARG A 197 11.67 8.82 27.02
C ARG A 197 11.34 8.49 25.55
N PRO A 198 10.06 8.62 25.16
CA PRO A 198 9.63 8.39 23.78
C PRO A 198 10.36 9.31 22.79
N GLU A 199 10.71 10.53 23.15
CA GLU A 199 11.38 11.49 22.26
C GLU A 199 12.72 10.96 21.75
N GLU A 200 13.56 10.41 22.64
CA GLU A 200 14.85 9.81 22.25
C GLU A 200 14.68 8.60 21.31
N ILE A 201 13.58 7.86 21.46
CA ILE A 201 13.27 6.69 20.62
C ILE A 201 12.83 7.14 19.23
N VAL A 202 11.99 8.18 19.16
CA VAL A 202 11.56 8.77 17.90
C VAL A 202 12.75 9.33 17.13
N GLU A 203 13.64 10.06 17.79
CA GLU A 203 14.88 10.56 17.17
C GLU A 203 15.75 9.43 16.62
N LYS A 204 15.93 8.35 17.38
CA LYS A 204 16.65 7.17 16.91
C LYS A 204 15.96 6.56 15.69
N ALA A 205 14.68 6.25 15.77
CA ALA A 205 13.94 5.64 14.66
C ALA A 205 13.96 6.50 13.38
N ALA A 206 13.76 7.81 13.51
CA ALA A 206 13.83 8.74 12.40
C ALA A 206 15.24 8.78 11.77
N LYS A 207 16.29 8.77 12.60
CA LYS A 207 17.67 8.67 12.15
C LYS A 207 17.95 7.37 11.40
N GLU A 208 17.48 6.22 11.92
CA GLU A 208 17.63 4.92 11.25
C GLU A 208 17.00 4.91 9.84
N LEU A 209 15.83 5.54 9.68
CA LEU A 209 15.18 5.71 8.37
C LEU A 209 15.96 6.67 7.46
N ALA A 210 16.36 7.84 7.98
CA ALA A 210 17.08 8.86 7.22
C ALA A 210 18.44 8.36 6.69
N GLU A 211 19.17 7.57 7.49
CA GLU A 211 20.47 7.00 7.15
C GLU A 211 20.37 5.71 6.33
N HIS A 212 19.17 5.19 6.10
CA HIS A 212 19.01 3.95 5.34
C HIS A 212 19.49 4.15 3.89
N PRO A 213 20.27 3.23 3.29
CA PRO A 213 20.85 3.42 1.95
C PRO A 213 19.88 3.67 0.79
N ARG A 214 18.59 3.40 1.02
CA ARG A 214 17.50 3.61 0.06
C ARG A 214 16.66 4.85 0.34
N CYS A 215 16.88 5.53 1.46
CA CYS A 215 16.26 6.81 1.73
C CYS A 215 16.94 7.87 0.86
N ILE A 216 16.15 8.57 0.04
CA ILE A 216 16.65 9.62 -0.86
C ILE A 216 16.23 11.02 -0.42
N SER A 217 15.22 11.11 0.44
CA SER A 217 14.76 12.36 1.05
C SER A 217 14.19 12.09 2.43
N ALA A 218 14.50 12.97 3.38
CA ALA A 218 13.90 13.00 4.70
C ALA A 218 13.36 14.41 4.93
N ALA A 219 12.03 14.53 5.06
CA ALA A 219 11.40 15.79 5.35
C ALA A 219 11.52 16.12 6.85
N MET A 220 11.45 17.41 7.17
CA MET A 220 11.29 17.83 8.56
C MET A 220 9.99 17.24 9.13
N PRO A 221 9.97 16.88 10.42
CA PRO A 221 8.73 16.46 11.07
C PRO A 221 7.66 17.55 10.96
N ASP A 222 6.40 17.15 11.11
CA ASP A 222 5.33 18.12 11.28
C ASP A 222 5.56 19.02 12.51
N HIS A 223 4.84 20.13 12.61
CA HIS A 223 5.02 21.13 13.68
C HIS A 223 4.88 20.57 15.11
N GLU A 224 4.34 19.36 15.26
CA GLU A 224 4.07 18.73 16.55
C GLU A 224 4.93 17.49 16.78
N ASN A 225 5.89 17.15 15.89
CA ASN A 225 6.71 15.94 15.92
C ASN A 225 5.89 14.63 15.94
N ARG A 226 4.74 14.66 15.29
CA ARG A 226 3.71 13.62 15.27
C ARG A 226 3.79 12.72 14.04
N GLN A 227 4.51 13.16 13.02
CA GLN A 227 4.77 12.42 11.79
C GLN A 227 6.10 12.86 11.21
N TYR A 228 6.86 11.89 10.73
CA TYR A 228 8.10 12.08 9.98
C TYR A 228 7.93 11.45 8.61
N THR A 229 8.23 12.18 7.54
CA THR A 229 8.04 11.70 6.17
C THR A 229 9.39 11.49 5.50
N PHE A 230 9.52 10.36 4.82
CA PHE A 230 10.71 9.97 4.07
C PHE A 230 10.31 9.54 2.67
N VAL A 231 11.25 9.64 1.72
CA VAL A 231 11.10 9.04 0.39
C VAL A 231 12.16 7.96 0.22
N PHE A 232 11.69 6.75 -0.07
CA PHE A 232 12.52 5.58 -0.28
C PHE A 232 12.50 5.15 -1.75
N ARG A 233 13.66 4.67 -2.23
CA ARG A 233 13.76 3.94 -3.48
C ARG A 233 13.50 2.46 -3.25
N SER A 234 12.52 1.89 -3.95
CA SER A 234 12.17 0.47 -3.87
C SER A 234 13.33 -0.49 -4.20
N ARG A 235 13.18 -1.77 -3.84
CA ARG A 235 14.21 -2.82 -4.01
C ARG A 235 14.32 -3.37 -5.45
N SER A 236 13.43 -2.96 -6.34
CA SER A 236 13.36 -3.44 -7.72
C SER A 236 14.58 -3.05 -8.57
N ALA A 237 14.85 -3.84 -9.61
CA ALA A 237 15.82 -3.50 -10.65
C ALA A 237 15.40 -2.24 -11.44
N THR A 238 14.10 -2.01 -11.58
CA THR A 238 13.48 -0.78 -12.08
C THR A 238 12.83 -0.05 -10.91
N PRO A 239 13.60 0.74 -10.15
CA PRO A 239 13.12 1.29 -8.89
C PRO A 239 12.10 2.40 -9.10
N TRP A 240 11.01 2.34 -8.35
CA TRP A 240 10.10 3.46 -8.11
C TRP A 240 10.33 4.07 -6.72
N GLU A 241 9.77 5.25 -6.49
CA GLU A 241 9.80 5.97 -5.21
C GLU A 241 8.58 5.67 -4.36
N VAL A 242 8.77 5.62 -3.05
CA VAL A 242 7.73 5.35 -2.07
C VAL A 242 7.84 6.37 -0.95
N GLU A 243 6.77 7.11 -0.71
CA GLU A 243 6.66 7.97 0.47
C GLU A 243 6.35 7.09 1.69
N VAL A 244 7.15 7.20 2.74
CA VAL A 244 7.03 6.45 3.98
C VAL A 244 6.81 7.43 5.12
N ALA A 245 5.68 7.34 5.81
CA ALA A 245 5.44 8.05 7.05
C ALA A 245 5.82 7.19 8.27
N LEU A 246 6.59 7.74 9.20
CA LEU A 246 6.74 7.21 10.56
C LEU A 246 5.78 7.98 11.47
N ILE A 247 4.88 7.26 12.15
CA ILE A 247 3.99 7.83 13.17
C ILE A 247 4.33 7.15 14.49
N PRO A 248 4.95 7.85 15.46
CA PRO A 248 5.20 7.29 16.77
C PRO A 248 3.93 7.28 17.62
N PHE A 249 3.72 6.21 18.38
CA PHE A 249 2.60 6.02 19.30
C PHE A 249 3.15 5.71 20.70
N VAL A 250 2.89 6.59 21.66
CA VAL A 250 3.25 6.32 23.06
C VAL A 250 2.13 5.49 23.70
N ILE A 251 2.45 4.27 24.12
CA ILE A 251 1.47 3.31 24.64
C ILE A 251 1.85 2.80 26.04
N GLU A 252 2.47 3.66 26.85
CA GLU A 252 2.90 3.35 28.22
C GLU A 252 1.78 3.06 29.22
#